data_AF-A0A7S0BIG9-F1
#
_entry.id   AF-A0A7S0BIG9-F1
#
_cell.length_a   1.000
_cell.length_b   1.000
_cell.length_c   1.000
_cell.angle_alpha   90.00
_cell.angle_beta   90.00
_cell.angle_gamma   90.00
#
_symmetry.space_group_name_H-M   'P 1'
#
loop_
_entity.id
_entity.type
_entity.pdbx_description
1 polymer ?
#
loop_
_entity_poly.entity_id
_entity_poly.type
_entity_poly.pdbx_seq_one_letter_code
_entity_poly.pdbx_strand_id
1 'polypeptide(L)'
;DQRRAAAAFIDQKTMKDWKDSSTWDVSDDGSSSDLGIALPPWNVANPLLRHFQDCITSRAIHGAGSEMPEPSRFVKSMKDLTDNPGDSDEVLQVFGEVKRRLRRHPDSDRKRFARQTNYLVPELDTFLPDPKLGVPKEVGEMHPLEDFTAMISCKTEDLFEEAIASMFSVFQLLIGASIDGDRFEKATSCIAAVRRACRVNDEEKRFNDLLEEFVASAEGGNKNAKMYLAQVETKASVASALQMLIVLDGDTEQTAPEEVEGMRQRMIAASSVEDNASSKNPDRTHPAVHDEEPKNEEWEDDDLGGMIDDIL
;
A
#
# COMPACT_ATOMS: atom_id res chain seq x y z
N ASP A 1 17.64 32.19 -5.29
CA ASP A 1 18.40 33.10 -4.40
C ASP A 1 17.70 33.51 -3.11
N GLN A 2 16.42 33.93 -3.12
CA GLN A 2 15.70 34.29 -1.88
C GLN A 2 15.60 33.18 -0.81
N ARG A 3 15.58 31.89 -1.21
CA ARG A 3 15.63 30.75 -0.27
C ARG A 3 17.00 30.53 0.39
N ARG A 4 18.10 30.88 -0.30
CA ARG A 4 19.46 30.82 0.27
C ARG A 4 19.70 31.97 1.24
N ALA A 5 19.12 33.15 0.97
CA ALA A 5 19.20 34.30 1.87
C ALA A 5 18.39 34.08 3.18
N ALA A 6 17.22 33.45 3.11
CA ALA A 6 16.44 33.14 4.31
C ALA A 6 17.06 32.04 5.20
N ALA A 7 17.81 31.11 4.61
CA ALA A 7 18.54 30.07 5.36
C ALA A 7 19.82 30.60 6.03
N ALA A 8 20.39 31.70 5.53
CA ALA A 8 21.60 32.32 6.07
C ALA A 8 21.32 33.27 7.25
N PHE A 9 20.05 33.47 7.63
CA PHE A 9 19.64 34.46 8.65
C PHE A 9 19.36 33.85 10.04
N ILE A 10 19.58 32.54 10.21
CA ILE A 10 19.74 32.00 11.57
C ILE A 10 21.14 32.42 12.01
N ASP A 11 21.23 33.60 12.62
CA ASP A 11 22.47 34.18 13.11
C ASP A 11 23.14 33.17 14.06
N GLN A 12 24.45 32.94 13.89
CA GLN A 12 25.23 32.08 14.78
C GLN A 12 25.08 32.52 16.23
N LYS A 13 24.85 33.81 16.47
CA LYS A 13 24.52 34.36 17.78
C LYS A 13 23.21 33.80 18.33
N THR A 14 22.13 33.80 17.57
CA THR A 14 20.83 33.25 18.02
C THR A 14 20.89 31.76 18.36
N MET A 15 21.65 30.96 17.59
CA MET A 15 21.88 29.55 17.91
C MET A 15 22.73 29.35 19.16
N LYS A 16 23.70 30.24 19.41
CA LYS A 16 24.53 30.22 20.61
C LYS A 16 23.72 30.61 21.85
N ASP A 17 22.95 31.69 21.77
CA ASP A 17 22.08 32.15 22.86
C ASP A 17 21.03 31.09 23.20
N TRP A 18 20.46 30.41 22.20
CA TRP A 18 19.56 29.28 22.42
C TRP A 18 20.26 28.10 23.10
N LYS A 19 21.49 27.77 22.68
CA LYS A 19 22.27 26.67 23.27
C LYS A 19 22.62 26.97 24.73
N ASP A 20 23.03 28.20 25.03
CA ASP A 20 23.42 28.64 26.37
C ASP A 20 22.19 28.80 27.30
N SER A 21 21.00 29.11 26.74
CA SER A 21 19.74 29.16 27.47
C SER A 21 19.03 27.81 27.62
N SER A 22 19.37 26.81 26.80
CA SER A 22 18.72 25.49 26.77
C SER A 22 19.55 24.39 27.40
N THR A 23 20.61 24.74 28.14
CA THR A 23 21.35 23.77 28.96
C THR A 23 20.48 23.31 30.12
N TRP A 24 20.21 22.00 30.15
CA TRP A 24 19.43 21.32 31.19
C TRP A 24 20.26 20.95 32.41
N ASP A 25 21.51 21.38 32.42
CA ASP A 25 22.45 21.14 33.51
C ASP A 25 22.18 22.17 34.60
N VAL A 26 21.86 21.67 35.80
CA VAL A 26 21.78 22.51 36.99
C VAL A 26 23.19 23.01 37.24
N SER A 27 23.42 24.28 36.94
CA SER A 27 24.70 24.95 37.21
C SER A 27 24.74 25.26 38.71
N ASP A 28 25.13 24.26 39.50
CA ASP A 28 25.38 24.43 40.92
C ASP A 28 26.74 25.12 41.09
N ASP A 29 26.74 26.33 41.61
CA ASP A 29 27.84 27.29 41.59
C ASP A 29 28.95 27.00 42.63
N GLY A 30 29.03 25.79 43.17
CA GLY A 30 30.07 25.49 44.14
C GLY A 30 30.17 24.05 44.60
N SER A 31 30.94 23.26 43.84
CA SER A 31 31.59 22.02 44.28
C SER A 31 30.68 20.81 44.57
N SER A 32 30.42 20.02 43.54
CA SER A 32 30.58 18.55 43.59
C SER A 32 30.25 17.99 42.21
N SER A 33 30.98 16.95 41.79
CA SER A 33 31.06 16.39 40.44
C SER A 33 29.82 15.64 39.92
N ASP A 34 28.64 15.86 40.50
CA ASP A 34 27.39 15.23 40.06
C ASP A 34 26.50 16.26 39.35
N LEU A 35 26.69 16.39 38.04
CA LEU A 35 25.76 17.10 37.16
C LEU A 35 24.44 16.31 37.11
N GLY A 36 23.57 16.57 38.09
CA GLY A 36 22.21 16.04 38.08
C GLY A 36 21.42 16.66 36.93
N ILE A 37 20.96 15.84 35.98
CA ILE A 37 19.97 16.27 34.99
C ILE A 37 18.68 16.58 35.76
N ALA A 38 18.17 17.81 35.67
CA ALA A 38 16.98 18.23 36.42
C ALA A 38 15.75 17.35 36.15
N LEU A 39 15.68 16.74 34.95
CA LEU A 39 14.65 15.79 34.53
C LEU A 39 15.29 14.66 33.71
N PRO A 40 15.77 13.57 34.34
CA PRO A 40 16.38 12.47 33.60
C PRO A 40 15.34 11.81 32.68
N PRO A 41 15.54 11.80 31.35
CA PRO A 41 14.53 11.30 30.40
C PRO A 41 14.24 9.81 30.57
N TRP A 42 15.20 9.05 31.11
CA TRP A 42 15.06 7.62 31.39
C TRP A 42 14.17 7.31 32.60
N ASN A 43 13.82 8.32 33.41
CA ASN A 43 12.99 8.13 34.61
C ASN A 43 11.52 8.47 34.37
N VAL A 44 11.14 8.77 33.12
CA VAL A 44 9.74 8.95 32.72
C VAL A 44 9.23 7.63 32.17
N ALA A 45 8.28 7.00 32.87
CA ALA A 45 7.60 5.81 32.37
C ALA A 45 6.94 6.10 31.01
N ASN A 46 6.91 5.10 30.13
CA ASN A 46 6.30 5.24 28.81
C ASN A 46 4.84 5.74 28.93
N PRO A 47 4.50 6.91 28.38
CA PRO A 47 3.18 7.52 28.55
C PRO A 47 2.05 6.66 27.95
N LEU A 48 2.35 5.87 26.91
CA LEU A 48 1.38 4.95 26.31
C LEU A 48 1.03 3.80 27.24
N LEU A 49 2.04 3.23 27.92
CA LEU A 49 1.80 2.16 28.89
C LEU A 49 0.97 2.66 30.07
N ARG A 50 1.23 3.88 30.53
CA ARG A 50 0.43 4.51 31.57
C ARG A 50 -1.01 4.74 31.13
N HIS A 51 -1.22 5.32 29.94
CA HIS A 51 -2.57 5.55 29.42
C HIS A 51 -3.34 4.23 29.21
N PHE A 52 -2.67 3.18 28.75
CA PHE A 52 -3.25 1.85 28.65
C PHE A 52 -3.68 1.30 30.01
N GLN A 53 -2.86 1.47 31.05
CA GLN A 53 -3.22 1.10 32.43
C GLN A 53 -4.41 1.92 32.95
N ASP A 54 -4.47 3.22 32.64
CA ASP A 54 -5.60 4.08 32.99
C ASP A 54 -6.90 3.59 32.31
N CYS A 55 -6.82 3.18 31.04
CA CYS A 55 -7.95 2.60 30.32
C CYS A 55 -8.43 1.28 30.92
N ILE A 56 -7.50 0.37 31.26
CA ILE A 56 -7.84 -0.90 31.93
C ILE A 56 -8.51 -0.62 33.28
N THR A 57 -7.93 0.28 34.06
CA THR A 57 -8.43 0.62 35.40
C THR A 57 -9.80 1.27 35.33
N SER A 58 -10.00 2.21 34.41
CA SER A 58 -11.31 2.82 34.14
C SER A 58 -12.35 1.76 33.79
N ARG A 59 -12.03 0.84 32.88
CA ARG A 59 -12.95 -0.22 32.45
C ARG A 59 -13.25 -1.24 33.55
N ALA A 60 -12.27 -1.54 34.39
CA ALA A 60 -12.45 -2.45 35.53
C ALA A 60 -13.36 -1.85 36.61
N ILE A 61 -13.28 -0.54 36.84
CA ILE A 61 -14.07 0.16 37.85
C ILE A 61 -15.47 0.51 37.33
N HIS A 62 -15.58 0.96 36.08
CA HIS A 62 -16.79 1.56 35.52
C HIS A 62 -17.54 0.64 34.52
N GLY A 63 -16.98 -0.53 34.19
CA GLY A 63 -17.58 -1.51 33.29
C GLY A 63 -17.33 -1.22 31.80
N ALA A 64 -17.87 -2.07 30.92
CA ALA A 64 -17.53 -2.07 29.49
C ALA A 64 -17.99 -0.82 28.72
N GLY A 65 -18.92 -0.04 29.27
CA GLY A 65 -19.50 1.17 28.66
C GLY A 65 -18.92 2.50 29.15
N SER A 66 -17.85 2.48 29.95
CA SER A 66 -17.22 3.72 30.42
C SER A 66 -16.53 4.47 29.28
N GLU A 67 -16.65 5.79 29.28
CA GLU A 67 -15.87 6.64 28.38
C GLU A 67 -14.36 6.46 28.62
N MET A 68 -13.59 6.54 27.54
CA MET A 68 -12.14 6.40 27.60
C MET A 68 -11.54 7.57 28.39
N PRO A 69 -10.65 7.32 29.37
CA PRO A 69 -10.06 8.40 30.17
C PRO A 69 -9.31 9.38 29.25
N GLU A 70 -9.34 10.67 29.57
CA GLU A 70 -8.54 11.63 28.81
C GLU A 70 -7.04 11.29 28.92
N PRO A 71 -6.27 11.40 27.82
CA PRO A 71 -4.85 11.15 27.85
C PRO A 71 -4.20 12.08 28.86
N SER A 72 -3.53 11.48 29.83
CA SER A 72 -3.05 12.23 30.98
C SER A 72 -1.98 13.25 30.56
N ARG A 73 -2.18 14.51 30.95
CA ARG A 73 -1.33 15.66 30.59
C ARG A 73 0.02 15.68 31.33
N PHE A 74 0.59 14.52 31.66
CA PHE A 74 1.80 14.41 32.47
C PHE A 74 3.04 15.01 31.80
N VAL A 75 3.03 15.19 30.49
CA VAL A 75 4.01 16.08 29.84
C VAL A 75 3.50 17.50 30.05
N LYS A 76 3.80 18.09 31.22
CA LYS A 76 3.72 19.54 31.38
C LYS A 76 4.44 20.16 30.20
N SER A 77 3.82 21.13 29.55
CA SER A 77 4.46 21.79 28.42
C SER A 77 5.75 22.40 28.94
N MET A 78 6.82 22.36 28.15
CA MET A 78 8.09 23.00 28.50
C MET A 78 7.92 24.47 28.91
N LYS A 79 6.84 25.11 28.43
CA LYS A 79 6.38 26.45 28.80
C LYS A 79 6.08 26.63 30.30
N ASP A 80 5.67 25.56 30.98
CA ASP A 80 5.28 25.58 32.39
C ASP A 80 6.50 25.46 33.34
N LEU A 81 7.70 25.21 32.80
CA LEU A 81 8.95 25.04 33.56
C LEU A 81 9.89 26.25 33.48
N THR A 82 9.62 27.19 32.57
CA THR A 82 10.42 28.39 32.41
C THR A 82 9.73 29.55 33.11
N ASP A 83 10.26 30.00 34.25
CA ASP A 83 9.77 31.17 34.99
C ASP A 83 9.95 32.50 34.22
N ASN A 84 10.61 32.47 33.07
CA ASN A 84 10.89 33.66 32.26
C ASN A 84 10.49 33.46 30.79
N PRO A 85 9.20 33.61 30.43
CA PRO A 85 8.72 33.40 29.06
C PRO A 85 9.21 34.46 28.06
N GLY A 86 9.70 35.61 28.56
CA GLY A 86 9.96 36.81 27.76
C GLY A 86 11.04 36.69 26.68
N ASP A 87 12.12 35.94 26.93
CA ASP A 87 13.24 35.84 25.97
C ASP A 87 12.99 34.78 24.88
N SER A 88 12.01 33.89 25.08
CA SER A 88 11.69 32.83 24.12
C SER A 88 10.77 33.29 22.99
N ASP A 89 10.06 34.40 23.17
CA ASP A 89 9.04 34.88 22.22
C ASP A 89 9.65 35.41 20.91
N GLU A 90 10.84 36.02 20.94
CA GLU A 90 11.54 36.43 19.71
C GLU A 90 11.99 35.23 18.87
N VAL A 91 12.53 34.20 19.52
CA VAL A 91 12.91 32.95 18.87
C VAL A 91 11.67 32.24 18.31
N LEU A 92 10.57 32.20 19.07
CA LEU A 92 9.29 31.66 18.62
C LEU A 92 8.66 32.49 17.50
N GLN A 93 8.92 33.79 17.40
CA GLN A 93 8.48 34.62 16.27
C GLN A 93 9.22 34.23 14.99
N VAL A 94 10.54 34.10 15.05
CA VAL A 94 11.39 33.68 13.92
C VAL A 94 11.03 32.26 13.48
N PHE A 95 10.93 31.32 14.40
CA PHE A 95 10.50 29.95 14.11
C PHE A 95 9.02 29.86 13.73
N GLY A 96 8.17 30.76 14.23
CA GLY A 96 6.74 30.85 13.90
C GLY A 96 6.52 31.25 12.45
N GLU A 97 7.36 32.15 11.92
CA GLU A 97 7.39 32.53 10.50
C GLU A 97 7.82 31.34 9.62
N VAL A 98 8.86 30.61 10.04
CA VAL A 98 9.32 29.38 9.36
C VAL A 98 8.23 28.31 9.42
N LYS A 99 7.59 28.10 10.58
CA LYS A 99 6.51 27.12 10.79
C LYS A 99 5.26 27.50 10.01
N ARG A 100 4.93 28.78 9.84
CA ARG A 100 3.85 29.24 8.95
C ARG A 100 4.15 28.95 7.47
N ARG A 101 5.42 29.03 7.06
CA ARG A 101 5.86 28.68 5.69
C ARG A 101 6.05 27.17 5.47
N LEU A 102 6.35 26.40 6.53
CA LEU A 102 6.53 24.95 6.49
C LEU A 102 5.27 24.16 6.83
N ARG A 103 4.20 24.81 7.33
CA ARG A 103 2.85 24.23 7.40
C ARG A 103 2.41 23.93 5.97
N ARG A 104 2.84 22.75 5.48
CA ARG A 104 2.04 21.96 4.57
C ARG A 104 0.64 21.97 5.17
N HIS A 105 -0.32 22.42 4.38
CA HIS A 105 -1.70 22.53 4.81
C HIS A 105 -2.05 21.21 5.49
N PRO A 106 -2.67 21.18 6.68
CA PRO A 106 -3.14 19.93 7.24
C PRO A 106 -4.09 19.22 6.26
N ASP A 107 -4.70 19.92 5.28
CA ASP A 107 -5.39 19.28 4.16
C ASP A 107 -4.47 18.58 3.15
N SER A 108 -3.21 18.97 2.95
CA SER A 108 -2.33 18.23 2.05
C SER A 108 -1.90 16.90 2.66
N ASP A 109 -1.72 16.86 3.98
CA ASP A 109 -1.44 15.61 4.70
C ASP A 109 -2.74 14.82 4.95
N ARG A 110 -3.88 15.47 5.21
CA ARG A 110 -5.19 14.80 5.24
C ARG A 110 -5.62 14.30 3.86
N LYS A 111 -5.20 14.93 2.75
CA LYS A 111 -5.38 14.42 1.38
C LYS A 111 -4.33 13.39 0.98
N ARG A 112 -3.11 13.42 1.53
CA ARG A 112 -2.10 12.37 1.31
C ARG A 112 -2.40 11.12 2.14
N PHE A 113 -2.80 11.27 3.39
CA PHE A 113 -3.38 10.21 4.18
C PHE A 113 -4.70 9.76 3.56
N ALA A 114 -5.63 10.61 3.14
CA ALA A 114 -6.81 10.13 2.41
C ALA A 114 -6.47 9.44 1.07
N ARG A 115 -5.38 9.78 0.38
CA ARG A 115 -4.92 9.02 -0.80
C ARG A 115 -4.23 7.70 -0.44
N GLN A 116 -3.56 7.61 0.72
CA GLN A 116 -2.94 6.38 1.23
C GLN A 116 -3.90 5.50 2.05
N THR A 117 -4.96 6.06 2.61
CA THR A 117 -6.03 5.38 3.33
C THR A 117 -7.27 5.21 2.46
N ASN A 118 -7.30 5.72 1.24
CA ASN A 118 -8.20 5.22 0.19
C ASN A 118 -7.76 3.84 -0.33
N TYR A 119 -6.65 3.28 0.16
CA TYR A 119 -6.37 1.85 0.10
C TYR A 119 -7.12 1.07 1.20
N LEU A 120 -7.80 1.73 2.15
CA LEU A 120 -9.04 1.18 2.69
C LEU A 120 -10.06 1.42 1.59
N VAL A 121 -10.19 0.43 0.71
CA VAL A 121 -11.32 0.35 -0.21
C VAL A 121 -12.57 0.66 0.62
N PRO A 122 -13.42 1.62 0.20
CA PRO A 122 -14.65 1.95 0.91
C PRO A 122 -15.32 0.66 1.36
N GLU A 123 -15.80 0.64 2.62
CA GLU A 123 -16.68 -0.42 3.12
C GLU A 123 -17.63 -0.80 1.99
N LEU A 124 -17.54 -2.06 1.56
CA LEU A 124 -18.26 -2.60 0.40
C LEU A 124 -19.78 -2.35 0.51
N ASP A 125 -20.26 -2.09 1.73
CA ASP A 125 -21.62 -1.75 2.09
C ASP A 125 -22.11 -0.36 1.64
N THR A 126 -21.23 0.56 1.23
CA THR A 126 -21.66 1.94 0.87
C THR A 126 -22.04 2.12 -0.60
N PHE A 127 -21.69 1.17 -1.47
CA PHE A 127 -22.10 1.16 -2.87
C PHE A 127 -23.28 0.22 -3.06
N LEU A 128 -24.47 0.65 -2.61
CA LEU A 128 -25.70 0.02 -3.06
C LEU A 128 -25.87 0.37 -4.55
N PRO A 129 -25.78 -0.61 -5.48
CA PRO A 129 -25.94 -0.36 -6.90
C PRO A 129 -27.32 0.23 -7.15
N ASP A 130 -27.40 1.18 -8.09
CA ASP A 130 -28.67 1.77 -8.50
C ASP A 130 -29.63 0.64 -8.92
N PRO A 131 -30.77 0.43 -8.21
CA PRO A 131 -31.62 -0.75 -8.40
C PRO A 131 -32.28 -0.81 -9.80
N LYS A 132 -32.09 0.23 -10.62
CA LYS A 132 -32.61 0.34 -11.98
C LYS A 132 -31.70 -0.26 -13.04
N LEU A 133 -30.41 -0.50 -12.77
CA LEU A 133 -29.49 -0.99 -13.81
C LEU A 133 -29.51 -2.50 -14.03
N GLY A 134 -30.21 -3.26 -13.18
CA GLY A 134 -30.12 -4.72 -13.19
C GLY A 134 -28.76 -5.19 -12.68
N VAL A 135 -28.72 -6.40 -12.11
CA VAL A 135 -27.45 -7.00 -11.68
C VAL A 135 -26.69 -7.42 -12.96
N PRO A 136 -25.44 -6.96 -13.15
CA PRO A 136 -24.65 -7.39 -14.29
C PRO A 136 -24.39 -8.90 -14.22
N LYS A 137 -24.38 -9.57 -15.38
CA LYS A 137 -24.08 -11.01 -15.46
C LYS A 137 -22.58 -11.31 -15.41
N GLU A 138 -21.76 -10.32 -15.80
CA GLU A 138 -20.30 -10.42 -15.90
C GLU A 138 -19.68 -9.08 -15.47
N VAL A 139 -18.46 -9.14 -14.96
CA VAL A 139 -17.66 -7.98 -14.54
C VAL A 139 -17.05 -7.31 -15.77
N GLY A 140 -17.38 -6.04 -16.00
CA GLY A 140 -16.86 -5.28 -17.13
C GLY A 140 -15.46 -4.70 -16.90
N GLU A 141 -14.75 -4.40 -17.98
CA GLU A 141 -13.40 -3.79 -17.92
C GLU A 141 -13.42 -2.32 -17.47
N MET A 142 -14.53 -1.62 -17.69
CA MET A 142 -14.65 -0.19 -17.41
C MET A 142 -14.71 0.06 -15.90
N HIS A 143 -15.66 -0.58 -15.21
CA HIS A 143 -15.94 -0.40 -13.77
C HIS A 143 -15.94 -1.73 -13.00
N PRO A 144 -14.84 -2.51 -13.04
CA PRO A 144 -14.84 -3.88 -12.54
C PRO A 144 -15.24 -4.00 -11.07
N LEU A 145 -14.79 -3.05 -10.23
CA LEU A 145 -15.11 -3.07 -8.80
C LEU A 145 -16.60 -2.87 -8.51
N GLU A 146 -17.26 -2.01 -9.29
CA GLU A 146 -18.69 -1.72 -9.14
C GLU A 146 -19.50 -2.92 -9.59
N ASP A 147 -19.18 -3.49 -10.75
CA ASP A 147 -19.87 -4.67 -11.29
C ASP A 147 -19.72 -5.89 -10.36
N PHE A 148 -18.52 -6.15 -9.85
CA PHE A 148 -18.26 -7.26 -8.93
C PHE A 148 -18.97 -7.08 -7.58
N THR A 149 -18.97 -5.86 -7.05
CA THR A 149 -19.71 -5.56 -5.81
C THR A 149 -21.21 -5.76 -6.01
N ALA A 150 -21.74 -5.35 -7.17
CA ALA A 150 -23.14 -5.56 -7.52
C ALA A 150 -23.49 -7.06 -7.64
N MET A 151 -22.60 -7.88 -8.23
CA MET A 151 -22.79 -9.33 -8.33
C MET A 151 -22.80 -10.00 -6.95
N ILE A 152 -21.82 -9.70 -6.09
CA ILE A 152 -21.74 -10.32 -4.74
C ILE A 152 -22.86 -9.85 -3.82
N SER A 153 -23.31 -8.61 -3.98
CA SER A 153 -24.41 -8.07 -3.17
C SER A 153 -25.80 -8.56 -3.62
N CYS A 154 -25.85 -9.31 -4.72
CA CYS A 154 -27.07 -9.89 -5.25
C CYS A 154 -27.62 -10.95 -4.30
N LYS A 155 -28.81 -10.71 -3.72
CA LYS A 155 -29.47 -11.66 -2.82
C LYS A 155 -30.40 -12.64 -3.53
N THR A 156 -30.69 -12.39 -4.81
CA THR A 156 -31.69 -13.17 -5.56
C THR A 156 -31.09 -14.44 -6.16
N GLU A 157 -29.83 -14.38 -6.58
CA GLU A 157 -29.08 -15.48 -7.17
C GLU A 157 -27.70 -15.50 -6.55
N ASP A 158 -27.18 -16.69 -6.26
CA ASP A 158 -25.81 -16.87 -5.80
C ASP A 158 -24.88 -16.76 -7.01
N LEU A 159 -24.24 -15.60 -7.15
CA LEU A 159 -23.35 -15.27 -8.26
C LEU A 159 -21.88 -15.20 -7.79
N PHE A 160 -21.57 -15.77 -6.62
CA PHE A 160 -20.27 -15.58 -5.99
C PHE A 160 -19.12 -16.18 -6.83
N GLU A 161 -19.27 -17.43 -7.27
CA GLU A 161 -18.26 -18.10 -8.10
C GLU A 161 -18.10 -17.43 -9.47
N GLU A 162 -19.21 -17.04 -10.11
CA GLU A 162 -19.20 -16.31 -11.38
C GLU A 162 -18.53 -14.94 -11.24
N ALA A 163 -18.82 -14.22 -10.15
CA ALA A 163 -18.23 -12.92 -9.87
C ALA A 163 -16.71 -13.03 -9.68
N ILE A 164 -16.24 -14.03 -8.92
CA ILE A 164 -14.81 -14.27 -8.70
C ILE A 164 -14.13 -14.63 -10.03
N ALA A 165 -14.67 -15.60 -10.77
CA ALA A 165 -14.11 -16.02 -12.05
C ALA A 165 -14.04 -14.86 -13.05
N SER A 166 -15.11 -14.07 -13.14
CA SER A 166 -15.20 -12.92 -14.04
C SER A 166 -14.22 -11.81 -13.63
N MET A 167 -14.17 -11.43 -12.35
CA MET A 167 -13.20 -10.44 -11.85
C MET A 167 -11.74 -10.90 -12.02
N PHE A 168 -11.47 -12.19 -11.85
CA PHE A 168 -10.13 -12.75 -12.04
C PHE A 168 -9.72 -12.74 -13.53
N SER A 169 -10.67 -13.01 -14.44
CA SER A 169 -10.46 -12.84 -15.88
C SER A 169 -10.11 -11.39 -16.23
N VAL A 170 -10.86 -10.41 -15.68
CA VAL A 170 -10.55 -8.98 -15.87
C VAL A 170 -9.17 -8.63 -15.31
N PHE A 171 -8.79 -9.18 -14.16
CA PHE A 171 -7.45 -9.01 -13.58
C PHE A 171 -6.35 -9.52 -14.53
N GLN A 172 -6.48 -10.74 -15.05
CA GLN A 172 -5.53 -11.31 -16.01
C GLN A 172 -5.45 -10.48 -17.29
N LEU A 173 -6.58 -10.00 -17.79
CA LEU A 173 -6.65 -9.15 -18.97
C LEU A 173 -5.97 -7.80 -18.73
N LEU A 174 -6.19 -7.15 -17.59
CA LEU A 174 -5.57 -5.87 -17.25
C LEU A 174 -4.04 -5.99 -17.19
N ILE A 175 -3.52 -7.11 -16.67
CA ILE A 175 -2.09 -7.40 -16.65
C ILE A 175 -1.59 -7.71 -18.06
N GLY A 176 -2.25 -8.61 -18.79
CA GLY A 176 -1.85 -9.01 -20.14
C GLY A 176 -1.83 -7.84 -21.12
N ALA A 177 -2.79 -6.92 -21.02
CA ALA A 177 -2.90 -5.73 -21.87
C ALA A 177 -2.12 -4.50 -21.36
N SER A 178 -1.40 -4.61 -20.24
CA SER A 178 -0.65 -3.48 -19.70
C SER A 178 0.60 -3.18 -20.53
N ILE A 179 0.87 -1.89 -20.73
CA ILE A 179 2.11 -1.39 -21.32
C ILE A 179 2.87 -0.69 -20.20
N ASP A 180 4.06 -1.20 -19.87
CA ASP A 180 4.92 -0.67 -18.80
C ASP A 180 4.22 -0.52 -17.43
N GLY A 181 3.24 -1.39 -17.14
CA GLY A 181 2.57 -1.45 -15.84
C GLY A 181 1.52 -0.36 -15.60
N ASP A 182 1.10 0.37 -16.64
CA ASP A 182 0.07 1.41 -16.59
C ASP A 182 -1.26 0.96 -15.94
N ARG A 183 -1.61 -0.33 -16.07
CA ARG A 183 -2.86 -0.92 -15.54
C ARG A 183 -2.67 -1.69 -14.24
N PHE A 184 -1.45 -1.82 -13.75
CA PHE A 184 -1.17 -2.66 -12.57
C PHE A 184 -1.87 -2.15 -11.31
N GLU A 185 -2.03 -0.84 -11.13
CA GLU A 185 -2.77 -0.29 -9.99
C GLU A 185 -4.25 -0.71 -9.99
N LYS A 186 -4.87 -0.72 -11.18
CA LYS A 186 -6.25 -1.20 -11.35
C LYS A 186 -6.34 -2.70 -11.09
N ALA A 187 -5.40 -3.49 -11.63
CA ALA A 187 -5.33 -4.93 -11.39
C ALA A 187 -5.15 -5.26 -9.90
N THR A 188 -4.28 -4.53 -9.18
CA THR A 188 -4.09 -4.69 -7.73
C THR A 188 -5.38 -4.39 -6.96
N SER A 189 -6.15 -3.40 -7.39
CA SER A 189 -7.44 -3.09 -6.78
C SER A 189 -8.46 -4.21 -6.98
N CYS A 190 -8.51 -4.80 -8.19
CA CYS A 190 -9.35 -5.95 -8.50
C CYS A 190 -9.05 -7.16 -7.62
N ILE A 191 -7.78 -7.60 -7.55
CA ILE A 191 -7.41 -8.78 -6.77
C ILE A 191 -7.61 -8.58 -5.26
N ALA A 192 -7.43 -7.34 -4.77
CA ALA A 192 -7.71 -6.99 -3.37
C ALA A 192 -9.23 -7.02 -3.05
N ALA A 193 -10.09 -6.77 -4.02
CA ALA A 193 -11.53 -6.95 -3.88
C ALA A 193 -11.90 -8.44 -3.85
N VAL A 194 -11.34 -9.25 -4.74
CA VAL A 194 -11.54 -10.72 -4.75
C VAL A 194 -11.13 -11.32 -3.41
N ARG A 195 -9.94 -10.99 -2.90
CA ARG A 195 -9.47 -11.49 -1.60
C ARG A 195 -10.44 -11.19 -0.48
N ARG A 196 -10.94 -9.95 -0.41
CA ARG A 196 -11.88 -9.54 0.65
C ARG A 196 -13.20 -10.29 0.53
N ALA A 197 -13.70 -10.48 -0.68
CA ALA A 197 -14.90 -11.27 -0.92
C ALA A 197 -14.71 -12.74 -0.49
N CYS A 198 -13.60 -13.37 -0.86
CA CYS A 198 -13.25 -14.72 -0.42
C CYS A 198 -13.17 -14.83 1.09
N ARG A 199 -12.48 -13.90 1.75
CA ARG A 199 -12.36 -13.88 3.22
C ARG A 199 -13.71 -13.73 3.93
N VAL A 200 -14.59 -12.85 3.45
CA VAL A 200 -15.90 -12.63 4.07
C VAL A 200 -16.81 -13.86 3.95
N ASN A 201 -16.60 -14.68 2.91
CA ASN A 201 -17.40 -15.88 2.65
C ASN A 201 -16.67 -17.18 3.04
N ASP A 202 -15.58 -17.11 3.80
CA ASP A 202 -14.75 -18.26 4.20
C ASP A 202 -14.21 -19.12 3.03
N GLU A 203 -14.05 -18.51 1.85
CA GLU A 203 -13.59 -19.15 0.60
C GLU A 203 -12.12 -18.77 0.27
N GLU A 204 -11.29 -18.62 1.30
CA GLU A 204 -9.89 -18.20 1.13
C GLU A 204 -9.04 -19.22 0.36
N LYS A 205 -9.40 -20.51 0.43
CA LYS A 205 -8.75 -21.56 -0.35
C LYS A 205 -8.91 -21.32 -1.85
N ARG A 206 -10.12 -20.95 -2.29
CA ARG A 206 -10.43 -20.64 -3.69
C ARG A 206 -9.55 -19.51 -4.22
N PHE A 207 -9.34 -18.48 -3.41
CA PHE A 207 -8.44 -17.37 -3.74
C PHE A 207 -6.99 -17.83 -3.93
N ASN A 208 -6.49 -18.70 -3.05
CA ASN A 208 -5.14 -19.22 -3.14
C ASN A 208 -4.94 -20.07 -4.41
N ASP A 209 -5.91 -20.94 -4.75
CA ASP A 209 -5.87 -21.76 -5.97
C ASP A 209 -5.78 -20.89 -7.23
N LEU A 210 -6.55 -19.79 -7.29
CA LEU A 210 -6.51 -18.83 -8.40
C LEU A 210 -5.16 -18.12 -8.49
N LEU A 211 -4.60 -17.69 -7.36
CA LEU A 211 -3.28 -17.08 -7.34
C LEU A 211 -2.18 -18.04 -7.80
N GLU A 212 -2.25 -19.32 -7.41
CA GLU A 212 -1.30 -20.34 -7.88
C GLU A 212 -1.37 -20.50 -9.39
N GLU A 213 -2.58 -20.55 -9.96
CA GLU A 213 -2.78 -20.61 -11.41
C GLU A 213 -2.15 -19.38 -12.11
N PHE A 214 -2.33 -18.19 -11.55
CA PHE A 214 -1.72 -16.98 -12.09
C PHE A 214 -0.19 -16.98 -11.99
N VAL A 215 0.37 -17.43 -10.87
CA VAL A 215 1.84 -17.56 -10.71
C VAL A 215 2.39 -18.57 -11.71
N ALA A 216 1.74 -19.72 -11.90
CA ALA A 216 2.12 -20.70 -12.89
C ALA A 216 2.07 -20.13 -14.33
N SER A 217 1.06 -19.29 -14.63
CA SER A 217 0.97 -18.57 -15.90
C SER A 217 2.13 -17.57 -16.10
N ALA A 218 2.56 -16.89 -15.03
CA ALA A 218 3.71 -16.00 -15.07
C ALA A 218 5.02 -16.76 -15.35
N GLU A 219 5.22 -17.91 -14.70
CA GLU A 219 6.36 -18.81 -14.95
C GLU A 219 6.37 -19.30 -16.41
N GLY A 220 5.20 -19.55 -16.99
CA GLY A 220 4.98 -19.96 -18.38
C GLY A 220 5.39 -18.94 -19.46
N GLY A 221 5.91 -17.77 -19.07
CA GLY A 221 6.51 -16.80 -20.00
C GLY A 221 5.71 -15.51 -20.23
N ASN A 222 4.63 -15.29 -19.47
CA ASN A 222 3.90 -14.03 -19.51
C ASN A 222 4.75 -12.91 -18.86
N LYS A 223 5.43 -12.11 -19.70
CA LYS A 223 6.30 -11.01 -19.25
C LYS A 223 5.59 -9.99 -18.38
N ASN A 224 4.34 -9.65 -18.72
CA ASN A 224 3.57 -8.66 -17.96
C ASN A 224 3.18 -9.20 -16.58
N ALA A 225 2.84 -10.48 -16.49
CA ALA A 225 2.60 -11.13 -15.21
C ALA A 225 3.86 -11.15 -14.33
N LYS A 226 5.03 -11.47 -14.90
CA LYS A 226 6.31 -11.39 -14.17
C LYS A 226 6.61 -9.97 -13.68
N MET A 227 6.43 -8.98 -14.54
CA MET A 227 6.63 -7.56 -14.19
C MET A 227 5.66 -7.11 -13.09
N TYR A 228 4.42 -7.58 -13.12
CA TYR A 228 3.43 -7.33 -12.07
C TYR A 228 3.90 -7.92 -10.73
N LEU A 229 4.33 -9.19 -10.71
CA LEU A 229 4.85 -9.83 -9.50
C LEU A 229 6.07 -9.09 -8.93
N ALA A 230 7.03 -8.71 -9.77
CA ALA A 230 8.19 -7.91 -9.35
C ALA A 230 7.78 -6.52 -8.81
N GLN A 231 6.76 -5.87 -9.39
CA GLN A 231 6.23 -4.61 -8.86
C GLN A 231 5.59 -4.80 -7.48
N VAL A 232 4.84 -5.88 -7.28
CA VAL A 232 4.21 -6.19 -5.98
C VAL A 232 5.28 -6.45 -4.92
N GLU A 233 6.36 -7.16 -5.28
CA GLU A 233 7.50 -7.38 -4.39
C GLU A 233 8.23 -6.10 -3.99
N THR A 234 8.44 -5.19 -4.96
CA THR A 234 9.21 -3.95 -4.74
C THR A 234 8.43 -2.84 -4.02
N LYS A 235 7.13 -2.69 -4.30
CA LYS A 235 6.27 -1.69 -3.64
C LYS A 235 5.82 -2.12 -2.25
N ALA A 236 5.93 -3.40 -1.93
CA ALA A 236 5.71 -3.89 -0.58
C ALA A 236 6.90 -3.49 0.31
N SER A 237 6.64 -2.70 1.35
CA SER A 237 7.31 -2.93 2.63
C SER A 237 6.94 -4.37 3.02
N VAL A 238 7.84 -5.31 2.70
CA VAL A 238 7.67 -6.75 2.39
C VAL A 238 6.77 -7.57 3.34
N ALA A 239 6.48 -7.09 4.55
CA ALA A 239 5.51 -7.74 5.43
C ALA A 239 4.06 -7.43 5.03
N SER A 240 3.67 -6.16 4.88
CA SER A 240 2.24 -5.75 4.92
C SER A 240 1.42 -6.07 3.67
N ALA A 241 2.02 -6.19 2.48
CA ALA A 241 1.29 -6.46 1.23
C ALA A 241 1.23 -7.97 0.91
N LEU A 242 2.24 -8.74 1.32
CA LEU A 242 2.19 -10.20 1.30
C LEU A 242 1.28 -10.74 2.43
N GLN A 243 1.20 -10.06 3.58
CA GLN A 243 0.13 -10.30 4.59
C GLN A 243 -1.28 -9.98 4.04
N MET A 244 -1.37 -9.13 3.01
CA MET A 244 -2.60 -8.87 2.25
C MET A 244 -2.77 -9.80 1.04
N LEU A 245 -1.87 -10.74 0.75
CA LEU A 245 -2.02 -11.68 -0.37
C LEU A 245 -1.98 -13.15 0.06
N ILE A 246 -1.50 -13.45 1.27
CA ILE A 246 -1.56 -14.78 1.87
C ILE A 246 -2.18 -14.67 3.24
N VAL A 247 -3.10 -15.58 3.57
CA VAL A 247 -3.79 -15.63 4.87
C VAL A 247 -2.74 -15.88 5.95
N LEU A 248 -2.56 -14.92 6.85
CA LEU A 248 -1.81 -15.07 8.10
C LEU A 248 -2.70 -14.60 9.25
N ASP A 249 -3.93 -15.13 9.33
CA ASP A 249 -4.74 -14.97 10.53
C ASP A 249 -4.56 -16.20 11.41
N GLY A 250 -4.16 -15.96 12.65
CA GLY A 250 -3.66 -16.95 13.60
C GLY A 250 -4.66 -17.97 14.13
N ASP A 251 -5.80 -18.16 13.48
CA ASP A 251 -6.89 -19.04 13.94
C ASP A 251 -7.31 -20.11 12.91
N THR A 252 -6.81 -20.09 11.67
CA THR A 252 -7.04 -21.17 10.70
C THR A 252 -5.85 -22.13 10.67
N GLU A 253 -5.95 -23.25 11.38
CA GLU A 253 -5.03 -24.41 11.32
C GLU A 253 -4.89 -25.05 9.92
N GLN A 254 -5.46 -24.47 8.86
CA GLN A 254 -5.67 -25.16 7.58
C GLN A 254 -4.62 -24.88 6.50
N THR A 255 -3.86 -23.78 6.58
CA THR A 255 -2.74 -23.53 5.66
C THR A 255 -1.43 -23.69 6.43
N ALA A 256 -0.70 -24.76 6.13
CA ALA A 256 0.57 -25.01 6.77
C ALA A 256 1.54 -23.85 6.46
N PRO A 257 2.28 -23.32 7.44
CA PRO A 257 3.21 -22.21 7.22
C PRO A 257 4.28 -22.52 6.16
N GLU A 258 4.53 -23.80 5.90
CA GLU A 258 5.41 -24.27 4.82
C GLU A 258 4.87 -23.98 3.42
N GLU A 259 3.55 -24.05 3.19
CA GLU A 259 2.93 -23.76 1.89
C GLU A 259 3.00 -22.26 1.57
N VAL A 260 2.80 -21.41 2.59
CA VAL A 260 2.91 -19.95 2.48
C VAL A 260 4.33 -19.55 2.09
N GLU A 261 5.33 -20.10 2.78
CA GLU A 261 6.73 -19.83 2.46
C GLU A 261 7.12 -20.43 1.10
N GLY A 262 6.60 -21.61 0.73
CA GLY A 262 6.79 -22.22 -0.58
C GLY A 262 6.21 -21.37 -1.72
N MET A 263 5.01 -20.79 -1.53
CA MET A 263 4.41 -19.87 -2.49
C MET A 263 5.23 -18.58 -2.62
N ARG A 264 5.68 -18.02 -1.50
CA ARG A 264 6.57 -16.85 -1.48
C ARG A 264 7.89 -17.12 -2.20
N GLN A 265 8.50 -18.28 -1.99
CA GLN A 265 9.72 -18.69 -2.68
C GLN A 265 9.51 -18.87 -4.19
N ARG A 266 8.36 -19.42 -4.62
CA ARG A 266 7.99 -19.50 -6.05
C ARG A 266 7.80 -18.12 -6.68
N MET A 267 7.15 -17.18 -5.99
CA MET A 267 7.02 -15.80 -6.48
C MET A 267 8.39 -15.13 -6.68
N ILE A 268 9.29 -15.25 -5.69
CA ILE A 268 10.65 -14.71 -5.76
C ILE A 268 11.45 -15.39 -6.88
N ALA A 269 11.31 -16.71 -7.05
CA ALA A 269 11.95 -17.43 -8.12
C ALA A 269 11.45 -16.94 -9.49
N ALA A 270 10.13 -16.77 -9.66
CA ALA A 270 9.53 -16.27 -10.89
C ALA A 270 9.99 -14.86 -11.27
N SER A 271 10.28 -14.00 -10.29
CA SER A 271 10.81 -12.64 -10.53
C SER A 271 12.32 -12.59 -10.82
N SER A 272 13.10 -13.59 -10.41
CA SER A 272 14.57 -13.58 -10.49
C SER A 272 15.19 -14.22 -11.77
N VAL A 273 14.41 -14.79 -12.68
CA VAL A 273 14.94 -15.60 -13.81
C VAL A 273 15.67 -14.78 -14.91
N GLU A 274 15.67 -13.44 -14.88
CA GLU A 274 16.18 -12.66 -16.00
C GLU A 274 17.72 -12.55 -16.11
N ASP A 275 18.49 -12.88 -15.07
CA ASP A 275 19.94 -12.64 -15.12
C ASP A 275 20.78 -13.78 -15.74
N ASN A 276 20.22 -14.98 -15.94
CA ASN A 276 21.00 -16.15 -16.38
C ASN A 276 20.82 -16.58 -17.85
N ALA A 277 19.91 -15.96 -18.60
CA ALA A 277 19.71 -16.28 -20.02
C ALA A 277 20.64 -15.49 -20.96
N SER A 278 21.37 -14.48 -20.47
CA SER A 278 22.18 -13.58 -21.33
C SER A 278 23.67 -13.97 -21.48
N SER A 279 24.16 -15.05 -20.87
CA SER A 279 25.62 -15.34 -20.80
C SER A 279 26.09 -16.69 -21.38
N LYS A 280 25.35 -17.32 -22.30
CA LYS A 280 25.89 -18.47 -23.07
C LYS A 280 25.50 -18.37 -24.54
N ASN A 281 26.29 -17.60 -25.29
CA ASN A 281 26.38 -17.72 -26.73
C ASN A 281 27.80 -18.20 -27.07
N PRO A 282 28.08 -19.52 -27.08
CA PRO A 282 29.29 -20.02 -27.69
C PRO A 282 29.10 -20.05 -29.21
N ASP A 283 29.84 -19.18 -29.87
CA ASP A 283 30.48 -19.44 -31.16
C ASP A 283 29.58 -20.06 -32.25
N ARG A 284 28.81 -19.19 -32.94
CA ARG A 284 28.21 -19.52 -34.24
C ARG A 284 29.06 -18.90 -35.35
N THR A 285 29.97 -19.71 -35.87
CA THR A 285 30.55 -19.56 -37.19
C THR A 285 29.45 -19.48 -38.25
N HIS A 286 29.50 -18.42 -39.06
CA HIS A 286 28.64 -18.20 -40.22
C HIS A 286 28.86 -19.29 -41.28
N PRO A 287 27.81 -20.00 -41.74
CA PRO A 287 27.79 -20.54 -43.09
C PRO A 287 27.23 -19.49 -44.07
N ALA A 288 27.79 -19.50 -45.27
CA ALA A 288 27.50 -18.58 -46.36
C ALA A 288 26.02 -18.56 -46.75
N VAL A 289 25.51 -17.34 -46.92
CA VAL A 289 24.20 -17.02 -47.48
C VAL A 289 24.20 -17.41 -48.96
N HIS A 290 23.37 -18.38 -49.34
CA HIS A 290 22.92 -18.57 -50.71
C HIS A 290 21.60 -17.80 -50.85
N ASP A 291 21.61 -16.80 -51.73
CA ASP A 291 20.43 -16.09 -52.20
C ASP A 291 19.51 -17.06 -52.95
N GLU A 292 18.34 -17.37 -52.39
CA GLU A 292 17.20 -17.86 -53.18
C GLU A 292 16.07 -16.84 -53.10
N GLU A 293 15.72 -16.30 -54.26
CA GLU A 293 14.60 -15.39 -54.49
C GLU A 293 13.27 -16.04 -54.07
N PRO A 294 12.37 -15.31 -53.39
CA PRO A 294 11.03 -15.81 -53.11
C PRO A 294 10.20 -15.83 -54.41
N LYS A 295 9.71 -17.01 -54.76
CA LYS A 295 8.68 -17.18 -55.80
C LYS A 295 7.38 -16.57 -55.29
N ASN A 296 6.83 -15.64 -56.08
CA ASN A 296 5.48 -15.11 -55.91
C ASN A 296 4.47 -16.27 -55.97
N GLU A 297 3.78 -16.49 -54.86
CA GLU A 297 2.60 -17.35 -54.79
C GLU A 297 1.38 -16.50 -55.21
N GLU A 298 0.85 -16.86 -56.38
CA GLU A 298 -0.36 -16.34 -57.00
C GLU A 298 -1.54 -16.77 -56.12
N TRP A 299 -2.21 -15.82 -55.47
CA TRP A 299 -3.47 -16.10 -54.77
C TRP A 299 -4.60 -16.05 -55.80
N GLU A 300 -5.14 -17.23 -56.13
CA GLU A 300 -6.37 -17.35 -56.92
C GLU A 300 -7.54 -16.82 -56.09
N ASP A 301 -8.26 -15.85 -56.67
CA ASP A 301 -9.48 -15.25 -56.14
C ASP A 301 -10.63 -16.27 -56.22
N ASP A 302 -10.80 -17.09 -55.19
CA ASP A 302 -11.97 -17.95 -55.04
C ASP A 302 -13.12 -17.22 -54.34
N ASP A 303 -14.11 -16.84 -55.16
CA ASP A 303 -15.55 -16.81 -54.91
C ASP A 303 -16.05 -16.64 -53.45
N LEU A 304 -16.32 -15.38 -53.07
CA LEU A 304 -17.24 -15.03 -51.98
C LEU A 304 -18.46 -14.26 -52.52
N GLY A 305 -19.10 -14.82 -53.54
CA GLY A 305 -20.38 -14.38 -54.07
C GLY A 305 -21.54 -15.20 -53.51
N GLY A 306 -22.24 -14.67 -52.51
CA GLY A 306 -23.64 -15.03 -52.26
C GLY A 306 -23.94 -15.55 -50.87
N MET A 307 -24.40 -14.66 -49.98
CA MET A 307 -25.44 -14.91 -48.98
C MET A 307 -25.72 -13.63 -48.20
N ILE A 308 -26.37 -12.68 -48.85
CA ILE A 308 -27.14 -11.63 -48.17
C ILE A 308 -28.46 -11.54 -48.91
N ASP A 309 -29.41 -12.36 -48.48
CA ASP A 309 -30.85 -12.12 -48.62
C ASP A 309 -31.52 -13.14 -47.71
N ASP A 310 -32.00 -12.65 -46.55
CA ASP A 310 -33.14 -13.14 -45.76
C ASP A 310 -32.93 -12.73 -44.29
N ILE A 311 -33.36 -11.51 -43.96
CA ILE A 311 -34.08 -11.12 -42.72
C ILE A 311 -34.58 -9.69 -42.97
N LEU A 312 -35.82 -9.60 -43.45
CA LEU A 312 -36.73 -8.45 -43.33
C LEU A 312 -38.15 -9.00 -43.15
#